data_AF-A0A8H3C2R2-F1
#
_entry.id   AF-A0A8H3C2R2-F1
#
_cell.length_a   1.000
_cell.length_b   1.000
_cell.length_c   1.000
_cell.angle_alpha   90.00
_cell.angle_beta   90.00
_cell.angle_gamma   90.00
#
_symmetry.space_group_name_H-M   'P 1'
#
loop_
_entity.id
_entity.type
_entity.pdbx_description
1 polymer ?
#
loop_
_entity_poly.entity_id
_entity_poly.type
_entity_poly.pdbx_seq_one_letter_code
_entity_poly.pdbx_strand_id
1 'polypeptide(L)'
;MNHTVQNLTYYKARTVQISHKKSGALPKEQNLSLFLLGFGTILDLQLLRIKYGTRIDGKPNTAIVVFTSASAAKKIIQSSLHEQDGSFWQISSIKAHKLQIVKPIMQVFSKKVVPRLTKFKGMPPSPQPPPRSTRIQSEDSIIGDCGPPAKRHKAKSWVGTSEDIAATGENTPRSKAPDTPSPAPESYEWMCARITQLEAELDSTRAARDMAISDHDIIRLAHQAERNARREAMTEKSSAERALSRKETEQDRLRSALEAALSQKSALLDNNDTLRRQLTEAEESLKMAQLRPEELGCRVVALKMELEEARDQIQKLQLQKALLEEQQKDKSDTTALDDAKARMDKFTSRFKQLESDLVSTQMQLRNTQTSLESTRMSLESMEEKFSSAHKKYQKAKEKTRAYKERLQNEKFTQGLKEALTPKAQRSLGVTHEIVGKLLTAAGHLHQ
;
A
#
# COMPACT_ATOMS: atom_id res chain seq x y z
N MET A 1 15.14 28.88 -15.77
CA MET A 1 15.12 27.44 -16.15
C MET A 1 14.11 27.19 -17.28
N ASN A 2 14.47 26.39 -18.29
CA ASN A 2 13.58 26.05 -19.42
C ASN A 2 12.39 25.17 -18.96
N HIS A 3 11.19 25.75 -18.88
CA HIS A 3 9.92 25.04 -18.57
C HIS A 3 9.73 23.76 -19.40
N THR A 4 10.31 23.71 -20.60
CA THR A 4 10.33 22.56 -21.51
C THR A 4 10.99 21.32 -20.91
N VAL A 5 12.08 21.46 -20.13
CA VAL A 5 12.85 20.34 -19.56
C VAL A 5 12.12 19.72 -18.36
N GLN A 6 11.51 20.55 -17.52
CA GLN A 6 10.71 20.10 -16.37
C GLN A 6 9.45 19.37 -16.83
N ASN A 7 8.75 19.89 -17.84
CA ASN A 7 7.57 19.23 -18.43
C ASN A 7 7.93 17.88 -19.06
N LEU A 8 9.07 17.79 -19.76
CA LEU A 8 9.53 16.53 -20.35
C LEU A 8 9.76 15.46 -19.29
N THR A 9 10.43 15.79 -18.19
CA THR A 9 10.68 14.85 -17.08
C THR A 9 9.38 14.44 -16.40
N TYR A 10 8.48 15.41 -16.16
CA TYR A 10 7.16 15.18 -15.56
C TYR A 10 6.32 14.19 -16.38
N TYR A 11 6.19 14.40 -17.69
CA TYR A 11 5.38 13.51 -18.54
C TYR A 11 6.09 12.19 -18.82
N LYS A 12 7.43 12.16 -18.92
CA LYS A 12 8.20 10.93 -19.13
C LYS A 12 7.94 9.90 -18.01
N ALA A 13 7.85 10.35 -16.76
CA ALA A 13 7.53 9.46 -15.62
C ALA A 13 6.10 8.88 -15.65
N ARG A 14 5.21 9.48 -16.46
CA ARG A 14 3.80 9.09 -16.63
C ARG A 14 3.52 8.38 -17.95
N THR A 15 4.57 8.19 -18.75
CA THR A 15 4.44 7.64 -20.10
C THR A 15 4.86 6.19 -20.15
N VAL A 16 4.06 5.37 -20.80
CA VAL A 16 4.33 3.96 -21.06
C VAL A 16 4.41 3.76 -22.57
N GLN A 17 5.40 2.99 -23.01
CA GLN A 17 5.47 2.50 -24.38
C GLN A 17 4.94 1.07 -24.40
N ILE A 18 4.00 0.78 -25.29
CA ILE A 18 3.45 -0.57 -25.50
C ILE A 18 3.89 -1.01 -26.89
N SER A 19 4.46 -2.20 -27.01
CA SER A 19 4.89 -2.75 -28.30
C SER A 19 4.47 -4.21 -28.43
N HIS A 20 4.25 -4.65 -29.67
CA HIS A 20 4.07 -6.06 -29.96
C HIS A 20 5.35 -6.88 -29.69
N LYS A 21 5.24 -8.09 -29.13
CA LYS A 21 6.38 -8.94 -28.75
C LYS A 21 7.14 -9.50 -29.95
N LYS A 22 6.41 -9.95 -30.99
CA LYS A 22 6.95 -10.56 -32.22
C LYS A 22 6.82 -9.70 -33.48
N SER A 23 6.92 -8.37 -33.36
CA SER A 23 6.84 -7.43 -34.51
C SER A 23 5.52 -7.38 -35.30
N GLY A 24 4.41 -7.84 -34.71
CA GLY A 24 3.06 -7.78 -35.26
C GLY A 24 2.37 -6.42 -35.04
N ALA A 25 1.07 -6.36 -35.36
CA ALA A 25 0.25 -5.17 -35.19
C ALA A 25 -0.34 -5.09 -33.78
N LEU A 26 -0.50 -3.87 -33.27
CA LEU A 26 -1.23 -3.63 -32.03
C LEU A 26 -2.73 -3.88 -32.21
N PRO A 27 -3.44 -4.20 -31.12
CA PRO A 27 -4.91 -4.17 -31.09
C PRO A 27 -5.45 -2.82 -31.57
N LYS A 28 -6.70 -2.81 -32.04
CA LYS A 28 -7.42 -1.58 -32.38
C LYS A 28 -7.37 -0.60 -31.21
N GLU A 29 -7.27 0.69 -31.52
CA GLU A 29 -7.16 1.77 -30.52
C GLU A 29 -8.23 1.69 -29.42
N GLN A 30 -9.48 1.39 -29.80
CA GLN A 30 -10.60 1.26 -28.88
C GLN A 30 -10.38 0.14 -27.86
N ASN A 31 -9.95 -1.05 -28.30
CA ASN A 31 -9.71 -2.19 -27.41
C ASN A 31 -8.53 -1.90 -26.48
N LEU A 32 -7.47 -1.28 -27.00
CA LEU A 32 -6.31 -0.90 -26.21
C LEU A 32 -6.68 0.17 -25.19
N SER A 33 -7.45 1.18 -25.57
CA SER A 33 -7.91 2.25 -24.68
C SER A 33 -8.81 1.72 -23.56
N LEU A 34 -9.82 0.91 -23.90
CA LEU A 34 -10.72 0.28 -22.91
C LEU A 34 -9.95 -0.56 -21.89
N PHE A 35 -8.99 -1.36 -22.34
CA PHE A 35 -8.13 -2.11 -21.45
C PHE A 35 -7.29 -1.21 -20.54
N LEU A 36 -6.71 -0.13 -21.09
CA LEU A 36 -5.84 0.78 -20.34
C LEU A 36 -6.59 1.65 -19.33
N LEU A 37 -7.89 1.91 -19.54
CA LEU A 37 -8.73 2.62 -18.57
C LEU A 37 -8.80 1.90 -17.22
N GLY A 38 -8.65 0.57 -17.18
CA GLY A 38 -8.58 -0.19 -15.94
C GLY A 38 -7.39 0.17 -15.03
N PHE A 39 -6.38 0.87 -15.58
CA PHE A 39 -5.18 1.27 -14.83
C PHE A 39 -5.17 2.73 -14.40
N GLY A 40 -5.94 3.60 -15.08
CA GLY A 40 -6.07 5.02 -14.76
C GLY A 40 -6.49 5.88 -15.95
N THR A 41 -6.71 7.17 -15.70
CA THR A 41 -7.10 8.15 -16.74
C THR A 41 -5.96 8.40 -17.73
N ILE A 42 -6.26 8.24 -19.02
CA ILE A 42 -5.34 8.46 -20.13
C ILE A 42 -5.44 9.93 -20.56
N LEU A 43 -4.30 10.62 -20.63
CA LEU A 43 -4.19 12.00 -21.11
C LEU A 43 -3.96 12.09 -22.62
N ASP A 44 -3.15 11.17 -23.17
CA ASP A 44 -2.90 11.08 -24.61
C ASP A 44 -2.51 9.64 -24.96
N LEU A 45 -2.96 9.18 -26.12
CA LEU A 45 -2.65 7.88 -26.71
C LEU A 45 -2.22 8.11 -28.15
N GLN A 46 -1.03 7.63 -28.50
CA GLN A 46 -0.49 7.75 -29.86
C GLN A 46 -0.08 6.37 -30.38
N LEU A 47 -0.67 5.97 -31.49
CA LEU A 47 -0.33 4.73 -32.20
C LEU A 47 0.63 5.03 -33.36
N LEU A 48 1.71 4.28 -33.42
CA LEU A 48 2.81 4.47 -34.35
C LEU A 48 3.24 3.13 -34.93
N ARG A 49 3.71 3.14 -36.18
CA ARG A 49 4.44 2.03 -36.77
C ARG A 49 5.92 2.39 -36.86
N ILE A 50 6.76 1.58 -36.23
CA ILE A 50 8.20 1.78 -36.15
C ILE A 50 8.89 0.52 -36.67
N LYS A 51 9.71 0.66 -37.72
CA LYS A 51 10.52 -0.42 -38.28
C LYS A 51 11.96 0.08 -38.39
N TYR A 52 12.93 -0.71 -37.91
CA TYR A 52 14.35 -0.35 -37.92
C TYR A 52 14.65 1.06 -37.39
N GLY A 53 13.94 1.50 -36.34
CA GLY A 53 14.16 2.82 -35.73
C GLY A 53 13.67 4.01 -36.57
N THR A 54 12.82 3.79 -37.58
CA THR A 54 12.16 4.85 -38.35
C THR A 54 10.64 4.72 -38.30
N ARG A 55 9.93 5.85 -38.36
CA ARG A 55 8.47 5.88 -38.46
C ARG A 55 8.09 5.62 -39.91
N ILE A 56 7.24 4.62 -40.13
CA ILE A 56 6.74 4.25 -41.46
C ILE A 56 5.20 4.21 -41.42
N ASP A 57 4.55 4.24 -42.59
CA ASP A 57 3.10 4.14 -42.67
C ASP A 57 2.60 2.67 -42.60
N GLY A 58 1.35 2.50 -42.17
CA GLY A 58 0.65 1.23 -42.08
C GLY A 58 0.27 0.81 -40.65
N LYS A 59 0.03 -0.48 -40.42
CA LYS A 59 -0.52 -0.98 -39.15
C LYS A 59 0.42 -0.68 -37.96
N PRO A 60 -0.07 0.00 -36.90
CA PRO A 60 0.75 0.40 -35.78
C PRO A 60 1.28 -0.82 -35.02
N ASN A 61 2.53 -0.76 -34.58
CA ASN A 61 3.18 -1.80 -33.78
C ASN A 61 3.70 -1.29 -32.43
N THR A 62 3.61 0.02 -32.20
CA THR A 62 4.03 0.71 -30.98
C THR A 62 2.99 1.75 -30.59
N ALA A 63 2.63 1.81 -29.30
CA ALA A 63 1.79 2.85 -28.73
C ALA A 63 2.57 3.61 -27.66
N ILE A 64 2.34 4.92 -27.59
CA ILE A 64 2.82 5.79 -26.52
C ILE A 64 1.57 6.24 -25.76
N VAL A 65 1.51 5.93 -24.47
CA VAL A 65 0.37 6.24 -23.60
C VAL A 65 0.83 7.11 -22.46
N VAL A 66 0.19 8.26 -22.26
CA VAL A 66 0.48 9.16 -21.13
C VAL A 66 -0.69 9.12 -20.16
N PHE A 67 -0.40 8.85 -18.90
CA PHE A 67 -1.41 8.83 -17.82
C PHE A 67 -1.42 10.13 -17.03
N THR A 68 -2.53 10.41 -16.35
CA THR A 68 -2.61 11.48 -15.34
C THR A 68 -1.63 11.22 -14.18
N SER A 69 -1.54 9.96 -13.75
CA SER A 69 -0.73 9.54 -12.61
C SER A 69 0.47 8.68 -13.01
N ALA A 70 1.64 8.94 -12.39
CA ALA A 70 2.82 8.10 -12.55
C ALA A 70 2.64 6.70 -11.92
N SER A 71 1.71 6.53 -10.98
CA SER A 71 1.40 5.21 -10.42
C SER A 71 0.68 4.31 -11.41
N ALA A 72 -0.18 4.85 -12.28
CA ALA A 72 -0.84 4.10 -13.35
C ALA A 72 0.19 3.54 -14.35
N ALA A 73 1.15 4.38 -14.78
CA ALA A 73 2.24 3.95 -15.63
C ALA A 73 3.07 2.81 -15.01
N LYS A 74 3.37 2.89 -13.71
CA LYS A 74 4.08 1.82 -12.98
C LYS A 74 3.26 0.53 -12.90
N LYS A 75 1.96 0.62 -12.59
CA LYS A 75 1.05 -0.53 -12.51
C LYS A 75 0.94 -1.28 -13.83
N ILE A 76 0.87 -0.57 -14.96
CA ILE A 76 0.83 -1.18 -16.29
C ILE A 76 2.12 -1.94 -16.59
N ILE A 77 3.27 -1.32 -16.36
CA ILE A 77 4.57 -1.97 -16.58
C ILE A 77 4.68 -3.22 -15.71
N GLN A 78 4.27 -3.15 -14.45
CA GLN A 78 4.25 -4.31 -13.55
C GLN A 78 3.28 -5.40 -14.01
N SER A 79 2.07 -5.02 -14.44
CA SER A 79 1.07 -5.97 -14.95
C SER A 79 1.55 -6.68 -16.22
N SER A 80 2.23 -5.97 -17.12
CA SER A 80 2.81 -6.58 -18.32
C SER A 80 3.99 -7.50 -18.02
N LEU A 81 4.69 -7.32 -16.90
CA LEU A 81 5.79 -8.20 -16.48
C LEU A 81 5.30 -9.50 -15.84
N HIS A 82 4.17 -9.44 -15.13
CA HIS A 82 3.54 -10.59 -14.46
C HIS A 82 2.38 -11.11 -15.31
N GLU A 83 2.69 -11.45 -16.55
CA GLU A 83 1.72 -11.98 -17.49
C GLU A 83 1.15 -13.31 -16.99
N GLN A 84 -0.16 -13.37 -16.82
CA GLN A 84 -0.90 -14.59 -16.50
C GLN A 84 -1.47 -15.21 -17.76
N ASP A 85 -1.67 -16.53 -17.74
CA ASP A 85 -2.34 -17.22 -18.83
C ASP A 85 -3.77 -16.68 -19.04
N GLY A 86 -4.11 -16.39 -20.30
CA GLY A 86 -5.37 -15.75 -20.66
C GLY A 86 -5.42 -14.23 -20.43
N SER A 87 -4.33 -13.60 -19.99
CA SER A 87 -4.30 -12.14 -19.83
C SER A 87 -4.29 -11.41 -21.18
N PHE A 88 -4.76 -10.16 -21.20
CA PHE A 88 -4.78 -9.32 -22.41
C PHE A 88 -3.37 -9.16 -23.03
N TRP A 89 -2.32 -9.12 -22.20
CA TRP A 89 -0.92 -9.06 -22.64
C TRP A 89 -0.53 -10.28 -23.49
N GLN A 90 -1.02 -11.46 -23.12
CA GLN A 90 -0.75 -12.73 -23.79
C GLN A 90 -1.59 -12.88 -25.05
N ILE A 91 -2.90 -12.69 -24.92
CA ILE A 91 -3.87 -12.81 -26.02
C ILE A 91 -3.48 -11.84 -27.14
N SER A 92 -3.14 -10.60 -26.81
CA SER A 92 -2.76 -9.59 -27.79
C SER A 92 -1.27 -9.61 -28.15
N SER A 93 -0.46 -10.48 -27.53
CA SER A 93 0.99 -10.58 -27.75
C SER A 93 1.72 -9.24 -27.65
N ILE A 94 1.34 -8.41 -26.69
CA ILE A 94 1.91 -7.08 -26.44
C ILE A 94 2.65 -7.03 -25.10
N LYS A 95 3.58 -6.09 -24.96
CA LYS A 95 4.27 -5.80 -23.71
C LYS A 95 4.36 -4.30 -23.49
N ALA A 96 4.34 -3.89 -22.22
CA ALA A 96 4.53 -2.53 -21.79
C ALA A 96 5.91 -2.33 -21.15
N HIS A 97 6.56 -1.21 -21.48
CA HIS A 97 7.85 -0.85 -20.92
C HIS A 97 7.97 0.67 -20.75
N LYS A 98 8.98 1.09 -19.98
CA LYS A 98 9.30 2.51 -19.82
C LYS A 98 9.64 3.11 -21.19
N LEU A 99 9.20 4.34 -21.44
CA LEU A 99 9.47 5.06 -22.68
C LEU A 99 10.97 5.00 -23.04
N GLN A 100 11.28 4.33 -24.16
CA GLN A 100 12.67 4.17 -24.60
C GLN A 100 13.19 5.46 -25.23
N ILE A 101 14.50 5.71 -25.08
CA ILE A 101 15.20 6.86 -25.69
C ILE A 101 15.59 6.51 -27.15
N VAL A 102 14.69 5.88 -27.89
CA VAL A 102 14.91 5.59 -29.32
C VAL A 102 14.48 6.84 -30.10
N LYS A 103 15.37 7.37 -30.96
CA LYS A 103 15.22 8.67 -31.66
C LYS A 103 13.80 8.97 -32.17
N PRO A 104 13.13 8.12 -32.99
CA PRO A 104 11.77 8.39 -33.47
C PRO A 104 10.71 8.48 -32.36
N ILE A 105 10.80 7.64 -31.33
CA ILE A 105 9.83 7.61 -30.22
C ILE A 105 9.97 8.86 -29.38
N MET A 106 11.21 9.19 -29.02
CA MET A 106 11.52 10.37 -28.21
C MET A 106 11.18 11.66 -28.96
N GLN A 107 11.39 11.71 -30.28
CA GLN A 107 10.99 12.86 -31.11
C GLN A 107 9.48 13.05 -31.17
N VAL A 108 8.69 11.99 -31.38
CA VAL A 108 7.22 12.10 -31.35
C VAL A 108 6.76 12.54 -29.96
N PHE A 109 7.34 11.96 -28.91
CA PHE A 109 7.01 12.32 -27.55
C PHE A 109 7.31 13.79 -27.23
N SER A 110 8.52 14.27 -27.51
CA SER A 110 8.93 15.64 -27.18
C SER A 110 8.32 16.71 -28.10
N LYS A 111 8.11 16.41 -29.39
CA LYS A 111 7.62 17.39 -30.37
C LYS A 111 6.10 17.38 -30.57
N LYS A 112 5.40 16.28 -30.30
CA LYS A 112 3.94 16.18 -30.49
C LYS A 112 3.18 16.00 -29.19
N VAL A 113 3.58 15.02 -28.37
CA VAL A 113 2.83 14.65 -27.16
C VAL A 113 2.97 15.72 -26.08
N VAL A 114 4.19 16.07 -25.68
CA VAL A 114 4.43 17.08 -24.62
C VAL A 114 3.79 18.43 -24.94
N PRO A 115 3.94 19.01 -26.16
CA PRO A 115 3.32 20.30 -26.49
C PRO A 115 1.79 20.26 -26.48
N ARG A 116 1.16 19.13 -26.88
CA ARG A 116 -0.29 18.97 -26.77
C ARG A 116 -0.72 18.96 -25.31
N LEU A 117 -0.04 18.20 -24.47
CA LEU A 117 -0.35 18.10 -23.03
C LEU A 117 -0.16 19.41 -22.27
N THR A 118 0.83 20.22 -22.65
CA THR A 118 1.04 21.53 -22.03
C THR A 118 -0.07 22.53 -22.37
N LYS A 119 -0.73 22.40 -23.53
CA LYS A 119 -1.87 23.24 -23.91
C LYS A 119 -3.12 22.95 -23.07
N PHE A 120 -3.28 21.72 -22.59
CA PHE A 120 -4.44 21.32 -21.77
C PHE A 120 -4.34 21.73 -20.29
N LYS A 121 -3.18 22.22 -19.82
CA LYS A 121 -2.96 22.56 -18.40
C LYS A 121 -3.70 23.84 -17.95
N GLY A 122 -4.37 24.54 -18.86
CA GLY A 122 -5.11 25.79 -18.61
C GLY A 122 -6.63 25.72 -18.75
N MET A 123 -7.22 24.55 -19.04
CA MET A 123 -8.68 24.39 -19.04
C MET A 123 -9.15 23.65 -17.78
N PRO A 124 -10.14 24.20 -17.04
CA PRO A 124 -10.75 23.46 -15.94
C PRO A 124 -11.41 22.18 -16.49
N PRO A 125 -11.32 21.04 -15.77
CA PRO A 125 -11.94 19.82 -16.21
C PRO A 125 -13.46 20.04 -16.30
N SER A 126 -14.00 19.96 -17.51
CA SER A 126 -15.44 19.88 -17.74
C SER A 126 -16.01 18.74 -16.87
N PRO A 127 -17.10 18.96 -16.12
CA PRO A 127 -17.66 17.94 -15.24
C PRO A 127 -18.17 16.78 -16.08
N GLN A 128 -17.37 15.72 -16.20
CA GLN A 128 -17.87 14.44 -16.67
C GLN A 128 -18.68 13.80 -15.53
N PRO A 129 -19.88 13.29 -15.82
CA PRO A 129 -20.66 12.56 -14.84
C PRO A 129 -19.89 11.30 -14.41
N PRO A 130 -19.99 10.90 -13.13
CA PRO A 130 -19.25 9.76 -12.62
C PRO A 130 -19.58 8.50 -13.44
N PRO A 131 -18.59 7.61 -13.68
CA PRO A 131 -18.83 6.36 -14.37
C PRO A 131 -19.82 5.54 -13.55
N ARG A 132 -20.98 5.26 -14.16
CA ARG A 132 -21.95 4.29 -13.64
C ARG A 132 -21.21 2.98 -13.44
N SER A 133 -21.07 2.59 -12.18
CA SER A 133 -20.67 1.25 -11.80
C SER A 133 -21.75 0.30 -12.29
N THR A 134 -21.52 -0.33 -13.45
CA THR A 134 -22.32 -1.47 -13.90
C THR A 134 -21.94 -2.64 -13.01
N ARG A 135 -22.55 -2.67 -11.82
CA ARG A 135 -22.62 -3.84 -10.97
C ARG A 135 -23.43 -4.86 -11.76
N ILE A 136 -22.74 -5.87 -12.28
CA ILE A 136 -23.38 -7.07 -12.83
C ILE A 136 -24.20 -7.65 -11.68
N GLN A 137 -25.52 -7.54 -11.81
CA GLN A 137 -26.50 -8.23 -11.00
C GLN A 137 -26.38 -9.71 -11.35
N SER A 138 -26.03 -10.52 -10.36
CA SER A 138 -26.44 -11.92 -10.34
C SER A 138 -27.70 -11.96 -9.50
N GLU A 139 -28.83 -12.07 -10.20
CA GLU A 139 -30.08 -12.61 -9.66
C GLU A 139 -29.94 -14.13 -9.49
N ASP A 140 -30.90 -14.70 -8.75
CA ASP A 140 -31.03 -16.08 -8.23
C ASP A 140 -30.41 -16.26 -6.83
N SER A 141 -31.16 -16.45 -5.73
CA SER A 141 -32.57 -16.78 -5.54
C SER A 141 -33.07 -16.23 -4.20
N ILE A 142 -34.33 -15.77 -4.23
CA ILE A 142 -35.18 -15.41 -3.10
C ILE A 142 -35.56 -16.69 -2.35
N ILE A 143 -35.12 -16.87 -1.11
CA ILE A 143 -35.80 -17.73 -0.13
C ILE A 143 -35.73 -17.07 1.25
N GLY A 144 -36.89 -16.57 1.68
CA GLY A 144 -37.40 -16.79 3.03
C GLY A 144 -36.65 -16.17 4.19
N ASP A 145 -36.97 -14.90 4.45
CA ASP A 145 -36.97 -14.30 5.78
C ASP A 145 -37.77 -15.17 6.77
N CYS A 146 -37.09 -15.78 7.74
CA CYS A 146 -37.72 -16.45 8.88
C CYS A 146 -36.97 -16.03 10.15
N GLY A 147 -37.47 -14.95 10.77
CA GLY A 147 -37.19 -14.64 12.16
C GLY A 147 -37.65 -15.76 13.11
N PRO A 148 -37.09 -15.84 14.33
CA PRO A 148 -37.37 -16.91 15.25
C PRO A 148 -38.73 -16.68 15.94
N PRO A 149 -39.66 -17.64 15.97
CA PRO A 149 -40.81 -17.52 16.84
C PRO A 149 -40.40 -17.97 18.25
N ALA A 150 -40.37 -17.00 19.15
CA ALA A 150 -40.61 -17.24 20.56
C ALA A 150 -42.04 -17.77 20.74
N LYS A 151 -42.21 -18.94 21.39
CA LYS A 151 -43.19 -19.26 22.45
C LYS A 151 -43.42 -20.78 22.60
N ARG A 152 -42.94 -21.30 23.74
CA ARG A 152 -43.55 -22.26 24.70
C ARG A 152 -44.26 -23.53 24.18
N HIS A 153 -43.94 -24.67 24.77
CA HIS A 153 -44.88 -25.35 25.69
C HIS A 153 -44.14 -26.04 26.85
N LYS A 154 -44.67 -25.77 28.05
CA LYS A 154 -44.19 -26.14 29.37
C LYS A 154 -44.79 -27.50 29.70
N ALA A 155 -43.98 -28.54 29.91
CA ALA A 155 -44.47 -29.80 30.44
C ALA A 155 -44.96 -29.57 31.88
N LYS A 156 -46.28 -29.60 32.07
CA LYS A 156 -46.92 -29.56 33.38
C LYS A 156 -46.89 -30.96 33.97
N SER A 157 -46.33 -31.05 35.17
CA SER A 157 -46.60 -32.09 36.15
C SER A 157 -48.10 -32.19 36.42
N TRP A 158 -48.70 -33.37 36.32
CA TRP A 158 -49.95 -33.69 36.99
C TRP A 158 -49.77 -35.01 37.75
N VAL A 159 -49.42 -34.83 39.02
CA VAL A 159 -49.81 -35.67 40.14
C VAL A 159 -51.33 -35.57 40.26
N GLY A 160 -52.03 -36.69 40.46
CA GLY A 160 -53.47 -36.66 40.67
C GLY A 160 -54.12 -38.05 40.62
N THR A 161 -54.08 -38.71 41.76
CA THR A 161 -55.05 -39.66 42.32
C THR A 161 -56.48 -39.50 41.77
N SER A 162 -57.16 -40.61 41.45
CA SER A 162 -58.42 -41.02 42.09
C SER A 162 -59.09 -42.16 41.31
N GLU A 163 -59.76 -42.98 42.09
CA GLU A 163 -60.53 -44.19 41.81
C GLU A 163 -61.76 -44.00 40.90
N ASP A 164 -62.21 -45.16 40.40
CA ASP A 164 -63.60 -45.63 40.32
C ASP A 164 -64.50 -45.43 39.08
N ILE A 165 -64.90 -46.62 38.58
CA ILE A 165 -66.24 -47.09 38.14
C ILE A 165 -66.70 -46.86 36.69
N ALA A 166 -66.93 -48.02 36.03
CA ALA A 166 -67.93 -48.39 34.99
C ALA A 166 -67.94 -47.63 33.65
N ALA A 167 -68.29 -48.17 32.49
CA ALA A 167 -68.58 -49.48 31.90
C ALA A 167 -68.65 -49.17 30.36
N THR A 168 -68.33 -50.03 29.40
CA THR A 168 -69.18 -51.08 28.80
C THR A 168 -68.65 -51.27 27.36
N GLY A 169 -68.67 -52.51 26.83
CA GLY A 169 -68.65 -52.80 25.39
C GLY A 169 -67.43 -53.62 24.94
N GLU A 170 -67.38 -54.92 25.22
CA GLU A 170 -67.79 -56.02 24.31
C GLU A 170 -66.99 -56.13 23.00
N ASN A 171 -66.18 -57.19 22.90
CA ASN A 171 -66.42 -58.27 21.94
C ASN A 171 -65.57 -59.51 22.27
N THR A 172 -66.26 -60.62 22.54
CA THR A 172 -65.74 -61.99 22.67
C THR A 172 -65.61 -62.64 21.28
N PRO A 173 -64.85 -63.73 21.13
CA PRO A 173 -65.46 -65.08 21.14
C PRO A 173 -64.61 -66.06 21.98
N ARG A 174 -65.10 -66.70 23.06
CA ARG A 174 -66.11 -67.77 23.20
C ARG A 174 -65.77 -69.05 22.43
N SER A 175 -64.94 -69.89 23.04
CA SER A 175 -64.99 -71.35 22.89
C SER A 175 -65.44 -71.97 24.22
N LYS A 176 -66.49 -72.79 24.15
CA LYS A 176 -67.20 -73.44 25.25
C LYS A 176 -66.41 -74.63 25.83
N ALA A 177 -66.32 -74.61 27.16
CA ALA A 177 -66.34 -75.66 28.22
C ALA A 177 -66.53 -77.16 27.84
N PRO A 178 -66.23 -78.11 28.76
CA PRO A 178 -67.10 -78.29 29.93
C PRO A 178 -66.40 -78.45 31.29
N ASP A 179 -67.12 -77.95 32.30
CA ASP A 179 -66.93 -78.15 33.72
C ASP A 179 -66.86 -79.64 34.11
N THR A 180 -65.97 -79.93 35.05
CA THR A 180 -66.09 -81.09 35.95
C THR A 180 -66.02 -80.57 37.38
N PRO A 181 -66.95 -80.94 38.28
CA PRO A 181 -66.96 -80.45 39.65
C PRO A 181 -66.13 -81.35 40.60
N SER A 182 -65.49 -80.70 41.58
CA SER A 182 -64.93 -81.28 42.83
C SER A 182 -63.62 -82.06 42.69
N PRO A 183 -62.82 -82.28 43.77
CA PRO A 183 -62.95 -81.86 45.17
C PRO A 183 -61.66 -81.19 45.72
N ALA A 184 -61.63 -81.01 47.04
CA ALA A 184 -60.54 -80.48 47.85
C ALA A 184 -59.13 -81.04 47.53
N PRO A 185 -58.09 -80.23 47.78
CA PRO A 185 -56.73 -80.45 47.32
C PRO A 185 -56.08 -81.53 48.17
N GLU A 186 -55.05 -82.20 47.63
CA GLU A 186 -53.91 -82.77 48.38
C GLU A 186 -53.21 -83.81 47.51
N SER A 187 -52.54 -83.35 46.46
CA SER A 187 -51.29 -83.99 46.08
C SER A 187 -50.19 -83.01 46.41
N TYR A 188 -49.31 -83.43 47.32
CA TYR A 188 -48.07 -82.75 47.69
C TYR A 188 -47.33 -82.21 46.46
N GLU A 189 -47.37 -82.94 45.34
CA GLU A 189 -46.72 -82.59 44.08
C GLU A 189 -47.25 -81.32 43.43
N TRP A 190 -48.56 -81.04 43.48
CA TRP A 190 -49.12 -79.80 42.91
C TRP A 190 -48.69 -78.57 43.71
N MET A 191 -48.65 -78.69 45.05
CA MET A 191 -48.11 -77.63 45.91
C MET A 191 -46.63 -77.41 45.64
N CYS A 192 -45.83 -78.47 45.50
CA CYS A 192 -44.42 -78.37 45.14
C CYS A 192 -44.20 -77.68 43.77
N ALA A 193 -44.94 -78.09 42.74
CA ALA A 193 -44.84 -77.47 41.41
C ALA A 193 -45.24 -75.99 41.43
N ARG A 194 -46.28 -75.64 42.20
CA ARG A 194 -46.71 -74.24 42.36
C ARG A 194 -45.67 -73.41 43.12
N ILE A 195 -45.05 -73.97 44.16
CA ILE A 195 -43.95 -73.31 44.89
C ILE A 195 -42.79 -73.04 43.94
N THR A 196 -42.33 -74.03 43.17
CA THR A 196 -41.23 -73.85 42.21
C THR A 196 -41.56 -72.82 41.12
N GLN A 197 -42.80 -72.78 40.62
CA GLN A 197 -43.23 -71.74 39.69
C GLN A 197 -43.15 -70.34 40.31
N LEU A 198 -43.67 -70.18 41.53
CA LEU A 198 -43.65 -68.89 42.23
C LEU A 198 -42.22 -68.46 42.57
N GLU A 199 -41.33 -69.39 42.89
CA GLU A 199 -39.89 -69.12 43.08
C GLU A 199 -39.24 -68.61 41.78
N ALA A 200 -39.54 -69.24 40.63
CA ALA A 200 -39.04 -68.80 39.33
C ALA A 200 -39.60 -67.42 38.91
N GLU A 201 -40.89 -67.15 39.18
CA GLU A 201 -41.50 -65.83 38.95
C GLU A 201 -40.90 -64.76 39.87
N LEU A 202 -40.59 -65.10 41.12
CA LEU A 202 -39.90 -64.21 42.07
C LEU A 202 -38.47 -63.88 41.59
N ASP A 203 -37.72 -64.86 41.12
CA ASP A 203 -36.36 -64.64 40.63
C ASP A 203 -36.35 -63.86 39.30
N SER A 204 -37.31 -64.12 38.41
CA SER A 204 -37.51 -63.33 37.19
C SER A 204 -37.84 -61.87 37.50
N THR A 205 -38.74 -61.62 38.45
CA THR A 205 -39.09 -60.25 38.87
C THR A 205 -37.95 -59.54 39.57
N ARG A 206 -37.12 -60.23 40.35
CA ARG A 206 -35.88 -59.69 40.93
C ARG A 206 -34.88 -59.31 39.84
N ALA A 207 -34.64 -60.19 38.86
CA ALA A 207 -33.76 -59.90 37.75
C ALA A 207 -34.24 -58.69 36.92
N ALA A 208 -35.55 -58.61 36.62
CA ALA A 208 -36.14 -57.47 35.92
C ALA A 208 -35.99 -56.16 36.71
N ARG A 209 -36.19 -56.20 38.03
CA ARG A 209 -35.98 -55.04 38.91
C ARG A 209 -34.50 -54.61 38.91
N ASP A 210 -33.57 -55.54 39.04
CA ASP A 210 -32.15 -55.24 39.10
C ASP A 210 -31.63 -54.69 37.77
N MET A 211 -32.14 -55.19 36.64
CA MET A 211 -31.91 -54.57 35.31
C MET A 211 -32.49 -53.15 35.23
N ALA A 212 -33.73 -52.94 35.68
CA ALA A 212 -34.35 -51.61 35.66
C ALA A 212 -33.60 -50.60 36.54
N ILE A 213 -33.03 -51.03 37.67
CA ILE A 213 -32.16 -50.21 38.52
C ILE A 213 -30.85 -49.88 37.77
N SER A 214 -30.24 -50.87 37.11
CA SER A 214 -29.04 -50.67 36.30
C SER A 214 -29.26 -49.69 35.15
N ASP A 215 -30.38 -49.82 34.42
CA ASP A 215 -30.77 -48.91 33.35
C ASP A 215 -30.97 -47.48 33.87
N HIS A 216 -31.61 -47.33 35.03
CA HIS A 216 -31.79 -46.03 35.67
C HIS A 216 -30.44 -45.38 36.03
N ASP A 217 -29.48 -46.15 36.52
CA ASP A 217 -28.14 -45.68 36.82
C ASP A 217 -27.34 -45.29 35.57
N ILE A 218 -27.48 -46.06 34.48
CA ILE A 218 -26.90 -45.72 33.18
C ILE A 218 -27.47 -44.39 32.67
N ILE A 219 -28.79 -44.19 32.73
CA ILE A 219 -29.44 -42.94 32.31
C ILE A 219 -28.95 -41.76 33.16
N ARG A 220 -28.85 -41.95 34.49
CA ARG A 220 -28.34 -40.92 35.41
C ARG A 220 -26.91 -40.52 35.09
N LEU A 221 -26.04 -41.50 34.86
CA LEU A 221 -24.63 -41.27 34.48
C LEU A 221 -24.53 -40.58 33.11
N ALA A 222 -25.30 -41.01 32.12
CA ALA A 222 -25.33 -40.41 30.79
C ALA A 222 -25.76 -38.93 30.86
N HIS A 223 -26.80 -38.62 31.63
CA HIS A 223 -27.26 -37.23 31.82
C HIS A 223 -26.21 -36.36 32.53
N GLN A 224 -25.52 -36.93 33.52
CA GLN A 224 -24.42 -36.24 34.20
C GLN A 224 -23.23 -35.98 33.26
N ALA A 225 -22.85 -36.96 32.46
CA ALA A 225 -21.81 -36.82 31.44
C ALA A 225 -22.18 -35.75 30.40
N GLU A 226 -23.43 -35.73 29.94
CA GLU A 226 -23.92 -34.71 29.00
C GLU A 226 -23.87 -33.30 29.62
N ARG A 227 -24.26 -33.14 30.90
CA ARG A 227 -24.15 -31.87 31.62
C ARG A 227 -22.70 -31.43 31.79
N ASN A 228 -21.79 -32.35 32.09
CA ASN A 228 -20.35 -32.07 32.16
C ASN A 228 -19.82 -31.59 30.80
N ALA A 229 -20.10 -32.35 29.73
CA ALA A 229 -19.68 -32.01 28.37
C ALA A 229 -20.23 -30.64 27.91
N ARG A 230 -21.49 -30.31 28.25
CA ARG A 230 -22.06 -28.98 27.98
C ARG A 230 -21.33 -27.87 28.73
N ARG A 231 -20.95 -28.10 29.99
CA ARG A 231 -20.17 -27.12 30.77
C ARG A 231 -18.78 -26.91 30.17
N GLU A 232 -18.09 -27.99 29.84
CA GLU A 232 -16.78 -27.95 29.19
C GLU A 232 -16.85 -27.19 27.85
N ALA A 233 -17.79 -27.55 26.98
CA ALA A 233 -18.02 -26.88 25.71
C ALA A 233 -18.30 -25.36 25.87
N MET A 234 -19.05 -24.97 26.91
CA MET A 234 -19.29 -23.54 27.20
C MET A 234 -18.02 -22.82 27.65
N THR A 235 -17.17 -23.48 28.46
CA THR A 235 -15.89 -22.90 28.88
C THR A 235 -14.90 -22.76 27.72
N GLU A 236 -14.85 -23.75 26.82
CA GLU A 236 -14.05 -23.71 25.60
C GLU A 236 -14.55 -22.64 24.62
N LYS A 237 -15.87 -22.53 24.45
CA LYS A 237 -16.46 -21.45 23.66
C LYS A 237 -16.06 -20.08 24.19
N SER A 238 -16.17 -19.86 25.50
CA SER A 238 -15.78 -18.60 26.14
C SER A 238 -14.27 -18.31 26.00
N SER A 239 -13.41 -19.34 26.07
CA SER A 239 -11.97 -19.17 25.87
C SER A 239 -11.64 -18.81 24.42
N ALA A 240 -12.32 -19.45 23.45
CA ALA A 240 -12.20 -19.16 22.03
C ALA A 240 -12.69 -17.75 21.66
N GLU A 241 -13.82 -17.30 22.21
CA GLU A 241 -14.34 -15.95 22.01
C GLU A 241 -13.38 -14.89 22.55
N ARG A 242 -12.80 -15.10 23.74
CA ARG A 242 -11.76 -14.22 24.29
C ARG A 242 -10.51 -14.18 23.41
N ALA A 243 -10.09 -15.31 22.87
CA ALA A 243 -8.95 -15.37 21.95
C ALA A 243 -9.23 -14.62 20.64
N LEU A 244 -10.46 -14.73 20.10
CA LEU A 244 -10.89 -14.04 18.90
C LEU A 244 -10.93 -12.52 19.11
N SER A 245 -11.52 -12.07 20.22
CA SER A 245 -11.55 -10.65 20.59
C SER A 245 -10.13 -10.07 20.73
N ARG A 246 -9.21 -10.78 21.39
CA ARG A 246 -7.79 -10.35 21.46
C ARG A 246 -7.16 -10.20 20.08
N LYS A 247 -7.43 -11.14 19.17
CA LYS A 247 -6.92 -11.07 17.80
C LYS A 247 -7.46 -9.85 17.06
N GLU A 248 -8.76 -9.57 17.15
CA GLU A 248 -9.37 -8.39 16.54
C GLU A 248 -8.75 -7.10 17.07
N THR A 249 -8.57 -6.98 18.39
CA THR A 249 -7.91 -5.80 18.98
C THR A 249 -6.47 -5.60 18.49
N GLU A 250 -5.69 -6.67 18.34
CA GLU A 250 -4.32 -6.57 17.81
C GLU A 250 -4.32 -6.21 16.32
N GLN A 251 -5.26 -6.73 15.54
CA GLN A 251 -5.42 -6.38 14.13
C GLN A 251 -5.76 -4.90 13.96
N ASP A 252 -6.69 -4.38 14.76
CA ASP A 252 -7.06 -2.96 14.73
C ASP A 252 -5.92 -2.06 15.21
N ARG A 253 -5.15 -2.51 16.20
CA ARG A 253 -3.91 -1.85 16.62
C ARG A 253 -2.89 -1.79 15.50
N LEU A 254 -2.67 -2.89 14.77
CA LEU A 254 -1.74 -2.95 13.64
C LEU A 254 -2.20 -2.07 12.47
N ARG A 255 -3.50 -2.03 12.18
CA ARG A 255 -4.09 -1.13 11.16
C ARG A 255 -3.89 0.33 11.52
N SER A 256 -4.21 0.70 12.76
CA SER A 256 -4.03 2.06 13.28
C SER A 256 -2.55 2.48 13.25
N ALA A 257 -1.65 1.59 13.66
CA ALA A 257 -0.21 1.83 13.61
C ALA A 257 0.33 1.98 12.18
N LEU A 258 -0.20 1.19 11.22
CA LEU A 258 0.15 1.32 9.80
C LEU A 258 -0.33 2.66 9.23
N GLU A 259 -1.55 3.08 9.55
CA GLU A 259 -2.10 4.37 9.13
C GLU A 259 -1.28 5.54 9.69
N ALA A 260 -0.98 5.52 10.98
CA ALA A 260 -0.10 6.52 11.61
C ALA A 260 1.29 6.56 10.96
N ALA A 261 1.87 5.39 10.65
CA ALA A 261 3.17 5.30 9.98
C ALA A 261 3.11 5.82 8.52
N LEU A 262 2.01 5.60 7.80
CA LEU A 262 1.78 6.14 6.47
C LEU A 262 1.67 7.67 6.49
N SER A 263 0.92 8.23 7.43
CA SER A 263 0.80 9.68 7.63
C SER A 263 2.16 10.31 7.96
N GLN A 264 2.91 9.71 8.90
CA GLN A 264 4.27 10.15 9.22
C GLN A 264 5.19 10.10 8.01
N LYS A 265 5.14 9.02 7.22
CA LYS A 265 5.95 8.86 6.01
C LYS A 265 5.60 9.92 4.97
N SER A 266 4.31 10.25 4.79
CA SER A 266 3.88 11.29 3.86
C SER A 266 4.44 12.65 4.26
N ALA A 267 4.28 13.04 5.53
CA ALA A 267 4.82 14.31 6.04
C ALA A 267 6.35 14.40 5.88
N LEU A 268 7.08 13.31 6.12
CA LEU A 268 8.52 13.26 5.91
C LEU A 268 8.93 13.35 4.44
N LEU A 269 8.13 12.80 3.52
CA LEU A 269 8.36 12.91 2.08
C LEU A 269 8.21 14.36 1.61
N ASP A 270 7.12 15.02 2.02
CA ASP A 270 6.84 16.42 1.65
C ASP A 270 7.93 17.37 2.19
N ASN A 271 8.39 17.12 3.42
CA ASN A 271 9.54 17.83 4.00
C ASN A 271 10.83 17.57 3.21
N ASN A 272 11.10 16.33 2.80
CA ASN A 272 12.29 16.00 2.01
C ASN A 272 12.27 16.69 0.64
N ASP A 273 11.12 16.71 -0.03
CA ASP A 273 10.93 17.38 -1.31
C ASP A 273 11.05 18.91 -1.20
N THR A 274 10.65 19.49 -0.07
CA THR A 274 10.81 20.92 0.22
C THR A 274 12.27 21.28 0.47
N LEU A 275 12.96 20.52 1.34
CA LEU A 275 14.39 20.72 1.59
C LEU A 275 15.22 20.53 0.33
N ARG A 276 14.86 19.57 -0.53
CA ARG A 276 15.53 19.36 -1.81
C ARG A 276 15.41 20.57 -2.74
N ARG A 277 14.24 21.21 -2.81
CA ARG A 277 14.03 22.43 -3.60
C ARG A 277 14.86 23.58 -3.06
N GLN A 278 14.84 23.79 -1.74
CA GLN A 278 15.64 24.83 -1.09
C GLN A 278 17.14 24.62 -1.34
N LEU A 279 17.61 23.36 -1.29
CA LEU A 279 19.00 23.04 -1.58
C LEU A 279 19.38 23.42 -3.01
N THR A 280 18.56 23.07 -4.00
CA THR A 280 18.83 23.42 -5.40
C THR A 280 18.83 24.94 -5.64
N GLU A 281 17.94 25.69 -4.98
CA GLU A 281 17.89 27.15 -5.07
C GLU A 281 19.12 27.80 -4.42
N ALA A 282 19.57 27.25 -3.29
CA ALA A 282 20.78 27.71 -2.59
C ALA A 282 22.05 27.39 -3.40
N GLU A 283 22.14 26.20 -4.01
CA GLU A 283 23.26 25.82 -4.90
C GLU A 283 23.35 26.74 -6.13
N GLU A 284 22.21 27.10 -6.73
CA GLU A 284 22.18 28.05 -7.86
C GLU A 284 22.59 29.46 -7.43
N SER A 285 22.11 29.91 -6.27
CA SER A 285 22.49 31.20 -5.69
C SER A 285 23.99 31.26 -5.39
N LEU A 286 24.57 30.17 -4.87
CA LEU A 286 26.00 30.05 -4.63
C LEU A 286 26.81 30.13 -5.94
N LYS A 287 26.38 29.43 -6.99
CA LYS A 287 27.04 29.50 -8.32
C LYS A 287 27.04 30.92 -8.88
N MET A 288 25.93 31.64 -8.75
CA MET A 288 25.86 33.04 -9.18
C MET A 288 26.75 33.95 -8.31
N ALA A 289 26.81 33.69 -7.01
CA ALA A 289 27.66 34.44 -6.09
C ALA A 289 29.17 34.21 -6.34
N GLN A 290 29.57 33.05 -6.87
CA GLN A 290 30.97 32.73 -7.20
C GLN A 290 31.52 33.50 -8.41
N LEU A 291 30.68 33.95 -9.34
CA LEU A 291 31.13 34.70 -10.52
C LEU A 291 31.65 36.11 -10.16
N ARG A 292 31.06 36.73 -9.13
CA ARG A 292 31.36 38.12 -8.76
C ARG A 292 32.77 38.34 -8.18
N PRO A 293 33.29 37.49 -7.26
CA PRO A 293 34.68 37.56 -6.82
C PRO A 293 35.69 37.39 -7.96
N GLU A 294 35.37 36.59 -8.97
CA GLU A 294 36.25 36.33 -10.11
C GLU A 294 36.38 37.58 -11.01
N GLU A 295 35.25 38.22 -11.31
CA GLU A 295 35.21 39.52 -12.01
C GLU A 295 35.96 40.62 -11.25
N LEU A 296 35.72 40.74 -9.94
CA LEU A 296 36.42 41.71 -9.08
C LEU A 296 37.91 41.40 -8.97
N GLY A 297 38.30 40.13 -8.93
CA GLY A 297 39.69 39.69 -8.96
C GLY A 297 40.42 40.14 -10.23
N CYS A 298 39.81 39.93 -11.41
CA CYS A 298 40.34 40.43 -12.68
C CYS A 298 40.48 41.96 -12.68
N ARG A 299 39.50 42.70 -12.13
CA ARG A 299 39.56 44.16 -12.04
C ARG A 299 40.69 44.64 -11.13
N VAL A 300 40.92 43.97 -10.00
CA VAL A 300 42.05 44.27 -9.10
C VAL A 300 43.39 44.07 -9.81
N VAL A 301 43.54 43.02 -10.61
CA VAL A 301 44.77 42.79 -11.40
C VAL A 301 44.95 43.90 -12.45
N ALA A 302 43.89 44.26 -13.19
CA ALA A 302 43.94 45.33 -14.18
C ALA A 302 44.32 46.68 -13.55
N LEU A 303 43.69 47.05 -12.42
CA LEU A 303 44.00 48.30 -11.71
C LEU A 303 45.43 48.33 -11.19
N LYS A 304 45.99 47.20 -10.74
CA LYS A 304 47.41 47.12 -10.36
C LYS A 304 48.34 47.38 -11.54
N MET A 305 48.03 46.84 -12.72
CA MET A 305 48.82 47.10 -13.93
C MET A 305 48.74 48.56 -14.37
N GLU A 306 47.53 49.16 -14.37
CA GLU A 306 47.34 50.58 -14.70
C GLU A 306 48.08 51.51 -13.71
N LEU A 307 48.13 51.13 -12.43
CA LEU A 307 48.82 51.88 -11.39
C LEU A 307 50.34 51.83 -11.58
N GLU A 308 50.89 50.68 -11.97
CA GLU A 308 52.31 50.54 -12.29
C GLU A 308 52.69 51.32 -13.55
N GLU A 309 51.87 51.25 -14.61
CA GLU A 309 52.10 52.04 -15.83
C GLU A 309 52.05 53.56 -15.54
N ALA A 310 51.08 54.01 -14.74
CA ALA A 310 50.99 55.42 -14.33
C ALA A 310 52.21 55.85 -13.52
N ARG A 311 52.75 54.97 -12.67
CA ARG A 311 53.96 55.21 -11.88
C ARG A 311 55.18 55.39 -12.79
N ASP A 312 55.36 54.50 -13.77
CA ASP A 312 56.44 54.58 -14.75
C ASP A 312 56.38 55.87 -15.57
N GLN A 313 55.17 56.29 -15.97
CA GLN A 313 54.95 57.54 -16.69
C GLN A 313 55.29 58.78 -15.83
N ILE A 314 54.93 58.77 -14.54
CA ILE A 314 55.31 59.85 -13.61
C ILE A 314 56.83 59.95 -13.48
N GLN A 315 57.53 58.82 -13.29
CA GLN A 315 59.00 58.81 -13.21
C GLN A 315 59.66 59.31 -14.49
N LYS A 316 59.13 58.92 -15.66
CA LYS A 316 59.60 59.40 -16.96
C LYS A 316 59.42 60.91 -17.11
N LEU A 317 58.28 61.46 -16.69
CA LEU A 317 58.02 62.90 -16.72
C LEU A 317 58.88 63.67 -15.73
N GLN A 318 59.17 63.09 -14.55
CA GLN A 318 60.11 63.69 -13.59
C GLN A 318 61.51 63.83 -14.18
N LEU A 319 62.00 62.81 -14.89
CA LEU A 319 63.28 62.86 -15.61
C LEU A 319 63.28 63.94 -16.70
N GLN A 320 62.20 64.04 -17.51
CA GLN A 320 62.08 65.07 -18.54
C GLN A 320 62.03 66.48 -17.95
N LYS A 321 61.30 66.66 -16.86
CA LYS A 321 61.23 67.93 -16.13
C LYS A 321 62.60 68.36 -15.63
N ALA A 322 63.36 67.46 -14.99
CA ALA A 322 64.72 67.76 -14.51
C ALA A 322 65.65 68.20 -15.65
N LEU A 323 65.56 67.55 -16.81
CA LEU A 323 66.37 67.85 -17.99
C LEU A 323 66.00 69.21 -18.61
N LEU A 324 64.70 69.56 -18.63
CA LEU A 324 64.22 70.88 -19.08
C LEU A 324 64.61 72.01 -18.10
N GLU A 325 64.55 71.75 -16.78
CA GLU A 325 64.99 72.70 -15.75
C GLU A 325 66.50 72.99 -15.87
N GLU A 326 67.31 72.00 -16.24
CA GLU A 326 68.74 72.17 -16.50
C GLU A 326 69.00 72.99 -17.78
N GLN A 327 68.22 72.78 -18.86
CA GLN A 327 68.32 73.56 -20.11
C GLN A 327 67.82 75.01 -20.00
N GLN A 328 66.85 75.29 -19.13
CA GLN A 328 66.29 76.64 -18.94
C GLN A 328 67.19 77.58 -18.13
N LYS A 329 68.25 77.07 -17.47
CA LYS A 329 69.26 77.94 -16.84
C LYS A 329 69.92 78.92 -17.82
N ASP A 330 69.90 78.61 -19.13
CA ASP A 330 70.57 79.40 -20.17
C ASP A 330 69.62 80.12 -21.16
N LYS A 331 68.28 79.93 -21.09
CA LYS A 331 67.28 80.54 -22.01
C LYS A 331 65.93 80.85 -21.34
N SER A 332 65.32 81.99 -21.70
CA SER A 332 64.12 82.58 -21.04
C SER A 332 62.75 81.99 -21.44
N ASP A 333 62.69 80.79 -22.02
CA ASP A 333 61.45 80.26 -22.61
C ASP A 333 60.69 79.37 -21.61
N THR A 334 59.81 79.97 -20.79
CA THR A 334 59.16 79.34 -19.62
C THR A 334 58.02 78.37 -19.96
N THR A 335 57.43 78.52 -21.15
CA THR A 335 56.18 77.88 -21.57
C THR A 335 56.20 76.34 -21.57
N ALA A 336 57.34 75.73 -21.93
CA ALA A 336 57.48 74.27 -22.01
C ALA A 336 57.59 73.61 -20.63
N LEU A 337 58.19 74.28 -19.65
CA LEU A 337 58.30 73.77 -18.28
C LEU A 337 56.93 73.78 -17.58
N ASP A 338 56.13 74.81 -17.81
CA ASP A 338 54.80 74.93 -17.22
C ASP A 338 53.84 73.86 -17.79
N ASP A 339 53.91 73.55 -19.09
CA ASP A 339 53.15 72.43 -19.69
C ASP A 339 53.59 71.06 -19.12
N ALA A 340 54.90 70.85 -18.92
CA ALA A 340 55.42 69.63 -18.31
C ALA A 340 54.94 69.47 -16.85
N LYS A 341 54.91 70.55 -16.06
CA LYS A 341 54.35 70.56 -14.70
C LYS A 341 52.86 70.24 -14.70
N ALA A 342 52.08 70.88 -15.58
CA ALA A 342 50.64 70.62 -15.70
C ALA A 342 50.34 69.15 -16.08
N ARG A 343 51.13 68.55 -16.98
CA ARG A 343 51.05 67.13 -17.31
C ARG A 343 51.36 66.24 -16.10
N MET A 344 52.40 66.55 -15.33
CA MET A 344 52.78 65.80 -14.13
C MET A 344 51.68 65.84 -13.06
N ASP A 345 51.06 67.00 -12.83
CA ASP A 345 49.94 67.16 -11.88
C ASP A 345 48.71 66.35 -12.34
N LYS A 346 48.44 66.31 -13.65
CA LYS A 346 47.39 65.47 -14.24
C LYS A 346 47.66 63.97 -14.03
N PHE A 347 48.89 63.52 -14.19
CA PHE A 347 49.23 62.11 -13.93
C PHE A 347 49.19 61.76 -12.44
N THR A 348 49.62 62.68 -11.58
CA THR A 348 49.59 62.49 -10.12
C THR A 348 48.16 62.42 -9.58
N SER A 349 47.25 63.24 -10.10
CA SER A 349 45.82 63.15 -9.77
C SER A 349 45.20 61.84 -10.27
N ARG A 350 45.52 61.39 -11.48
CA ARG A 350 45.09 60.09 -12.00
C ARG A 350 45.63 58.92 -11.16
N PHE A 351 46.88 58.98 -10.72
CA PHE A 351 47.49 57.96 -9.85
C PHE A 351 46.74 57.84 -8.52
N LYS A 352 46.45 58.98 -7.86
CA LYS A 352 45.65 59.00 -6.61
C LYS A 352 44.24 58.43 -6.82
N GLN A 353 43.62 58.69 -7.97
CA GLN A 353 42.33 58.12 -8.31
C GLN A 353 42.40 56.59 -8.47
N LEU A 354 43.38 56.07 -9.21
CA LEU A 354 43.58 54.63 -9.39
C LEU A 354 43.88 53.92 -8.06
N GLU A 355 44.63 54.55 -7.16
CA GLU A 355 44.90 54.02 -5.82
C GLU A 355 43.61 53.92 -4.98
N SER A 356 42.77 54.96 -5.02
CA SER A 356 41.45 54.95 -4.36
C SER A 356 40.54 53.86 -4.94
N ASP A 357 40.48 53.71 -6.26
CA ASP A 357 39.69 52.68 -6.94
C ASP A 357 40.19 51.27 -6.61
N LEU A 358 41.51 51.07 -6.51
CA LEU A 358 42.11 49.79 -6.13
C LEU A 358 41.73 49.40 -4.70
N VAL A 359 41.84 50.33 -3.73
CA VAL A 359 41.47 50.09 -2.33
C VAL A 359 39.97 49.78 -2.22
N SER A 360 39.13 50.56 -2.91
CA SER A 360 37.68 50.35 -2.96
C SER A 360 37.33 48.96 -3.52
N THR A 361 37.92 48.59 -4.66
CA THR A 361 37.66 47.29 -5.32
C THR A 361 38.16 46.12 -4.47
N GLN A 362 39.31 46.26 -3.79
CA GLN A 362 39.81 45.24 -2.85
C GLN A 362 38.89 45.06 -1.64
N MET A 363 38.32 46.15 -1.11
CA MET A 363 37.35 46.07 -0.02
C MET A 363 36.06 45.37 -0.47
N GLN A 364 35.57 45.67 -1.67
CA GLN A 364 34.43 44.98 -2.27
C GLN A 364 34.71 43.48 -2.44
N LEU A 365 35.89 43.11 -2.94
CA LEU A 365 36.29 41.71 -3.10
C LEU A 365 36.27 40.97 -1.76
N ARG A 366 36.87 41.54 -0.71
CA ARG A 366 36.84 40.94 0.65
C ARG A 366 35.41 40.76 1.17
N ASN A 367 34.55 41.78 1.00
CA ASN A 367 33.16 41.70 1.43
C ASN A 367 32.36 40.62 0.66
N THR A 368 32.63 40.47 -0.64
CA THR A 368 32.00 39.39 -1.43
C THR A 368 32.51 38.02 -1.02
N GLN A 369 33.80 37.89 -0.65
CA GLN A 369 34.40 36.64 -0.21
C GLN A 369 33.86 36.21 1.17
N THR A 370 33.70 37.13 2.11
CA THR A 370 33.08 36.82 3.42
C THR A 370 31.61 36.44 3.27
N SER A 371 30.87 37.13 2.39
CA SER A 371 29.49 36.76 2.06
C SER A 371 29.42 35.37 1.41
N LEU A 372 30.34 35.04 0.51
CA LEU A 372 30.40 33.73 -0.14
C LEU A 372 30.62 32.61 0.89
N GLU A 373 31.56 32.82 1.82
CA GLU A 373 31.82 31.85 2.89
C GLU A 373 30.61 31.65 3.79
N SER A 374 29.91 32.73 4.15
CA SER A 374 28.65 32.65 4.91
C SER A 374 27.58 31.84 4.15
N THR A 375 27.41 32.07 2.85
CA THR A 375 26.46 31.30 2.03
C THR A 375 26.86 29.83 1.92
N ARG A 376 28.16 29.52 1.85
CA ARG A 376 28.69 28.15 1.83
C ARG A 376 28.38 27.42 3.14
N MET A 377 28.66 28.03 4.29
CA MET A 377 28.34 27.46 5.60
C MET A 377 26.83 27.22 5.78
N SER A 378 26.00 28.13 5.27
CA SER A 378 24.54 27.96 5.28
C SER A 378 24.08 26.79 4.39
N LEU A 379 24.73 26.58 3.24
CA LEU A 379 24.44 25.45 2.35
C LEU A 379 24.78 24.12 3.03
N GLU A 380 25.96 24.02 3.64
CA GLU A 380 26.40 22.82 4.37
C GLU A 380 25.42 22.47 5.51
N SER A 381 24.98 23.45 6.29
CA SER A 381 23.95 23.24 7.31
C SER A 381 22.62 22.72 6.73
N MET A 382 22.25 23.16 5.52
CA MET A 382 21.05 22.67 4.83
C MET A 382 21.22 21.24 4.31
N GLU A 383 22.40 20.88 3.80
CA GLU A 383 22.75 19.52 3.39
C GLU A 383 22.69 18.53 4.55
N GLU A 384 23.17 18.94 5.73
CA GLU A 384 23.06 18.14 6.96
C GLU A 384 21.60 17.91 7.35
N LYS A 385 20.77 18.97 7.32
CA LYS A 385 19.33 18.89 7.60
C LYS A 385 18.64 17.96 6.60
N PHE A 386 18.96 18.07 5.31
CA PHE A 386 18.43 17.18 4.27
C PHE A 386 18.82 15.72 4.52
N SER A 387 20.10 15.47 4.83
CA SER A 387 20.63 14.14 5.13
C SER A 387 19.94 13.52 6.35
N SER A 388 19.73 14.30 7.41
CA SER A 388 19.01 13.88 8.62
C SER A 388 17.55 13.56 8.32
N ALA A 389 16.85 14.42 7.58
CA ALA A 389 15.47 14.21 7.15
C ALA A 389 15.34 12.96 6.26
N HIS A 390 16.29 12.72 5.36
CA HIS A 390 16.33 11.56 4.49
C HIS A 390 16.48 10.25 5.30
N LYS A 391 17.38 10.22 6.29
CA LYS A 391 17.53 9.08 7.21
C LYS A 391 16.22 8.77 7.95
N LYS A 392 15.54 9.80 8.48
CA LYS A 392 14.22 9.65 9.14
C LYS A 392 13.17 9.08 8.19
N TYR A 393 13.12 9.57 6.96
CA TYR A 393 12.21 9.05 5.92
C TYR A 393 12.46 7.57 5.60
N GLN A 394 13.72 7.15 5.44
CA GLN A 394 14.04 5.74 5.18
C GLN A 394 13.60 4.84 6.33
N LYS A 395 13.86 5.24 7.58
CA LYS A 395 13.40 4.50 8.77
C LYS A 395 11.87 4.38 8.82
N ALA A 396 11.14 5.46 8.53
CA ALA A 396 9.67 5.42 8.49
C ALA A 396 9.13 4.53 7.35
N LYS A 397 9.80 4.55 6.19
CA LYS A 397 9.48 3.70 5.04
C LYS A 397 9.68 2.22 5.35
N GLU A 398 10.75 1.85 6.05
CA GLU A 398 10.99 0.49 6.52
C GLU A 398 9.95 0.04 7.55
N LYS A 399 9.65 0.89 8.54
CA LYS A 399 8.60 0.62 9.54
C LYS A 399 7.24 0.36 8.89
N THR A 400 6.88 1.16 7.88
CA THR A 400 5.65 0.98 7.09
C THR A 400 5.65 -0.36 6.35
N ARG A 401 6.80 -0.76 5.76
CA ARG A 401 6.95 -2.05 5.08
C ARG A 401 6.72 -3.20 6.06
N ALA A 402 7.36 -3.16 7.23
CA ALA A 402 7.23 -4.19 8.25
C ALA A 402 5.78 -4.37 8.73
N TYR A 403 5.04 -3.27 8.99
CA TYR A 403 3.62 -3.36 9.35
C TYR A 403 2.76 -3.96 8.22
N LYS A 404 3.05 -3.59 6.97
CA LYS A 404 2.33 -4.14 5.82
C LYS A 404 2.55 -5.65 5.67
N GLU A 405 3.79 -6.11 5.82
CA GLU A 405 4.14 -7.54 5.78
C GLU A 405 3.46 -8.30 6.91
N ARG A 406 3.51 -7.78 8.14
CA ARG A 406 2.83 -8.39 9.29
C ARG A 406 1.33 -8.53 9.07
N LEU A 407 0.67 -7.49 8.55
CA LEU A 407 -0.75 -7.53 8.23
C LEU A 407 -1.09 -8.52 7.10
N GLN A 408 -0.21 -8.66 6.11
CA GLN A 408 -0.39 -9.67 5.04
C GLN A 408 -0.23 -11.09 5.57
N ASN A 409 0.76 -11.34 6.42
CA ASN A 409 0.96 -12.65 7.06
C ASN A 409 -0.23 -13.02 7.95
N GLU A 410 -0.79 -12.06 8.70
CA GLU A 410 -1.99 -12.28 9.49
C GLU A 410 -3.21 -12.63 8.62
N LYS A 411 -3.40 -11.94 7.49
CA LYS A 411 -4.47 -12.28 6.53
C LYS A 411 -4.28 -13.66 5.90
N PHE A 412 -3.04 -14.05 5.59
CA PHE A 412 -2.74 -15.36 5.04
C PHE A 412 -3.03 -16.48 6.05
N THR A 413 -2.57 -16.33 7.29
CA THR A 413 -2.85 -17.30 8.37
C THR A 413 -4.34 -17.39 8.69
N GLN A 414 -5.07 -16.27 8.64
CA GLN A 414 -6.54 -16.25 8.73
C GLN A 414 -7.17 -17.07 7.59
N GLY A 415 -6.76 -16.84 6.33
CA GLY A 415 -7.29 -17.59 5.18
C GLY A 415 -7.00 -19.09 5.25
N LEU A 416 -5.82 -19.48 5.75
CA LEU A 416 -5.51 -20.89 6.03
C LEU A 416 -6.44 -21.48 7.09
N LYS A 417 -6.70 -20.75 8.18
CA LYS A 417 -7.63 -21.18 9.22
C LYS A 417 -9.03 -21.38 8.64
N GLU A 418 -9.54 -20.40 7.90
CA GLU A 418 -10.86 -20.45 7.26
C GLU A 418 -10.99 -21.58 6.22
N ALA A 419 -9.90 -21.93 5.52
CA ALA A 419 -9.89 -23.05 4.58
C ALA A 419 -9.83 -24.43 5.25
N LEU A 420 -9.14 -24.54 6.40
CA LEU A 420 -8.95 -25.80 7.11
C LEU A 420 -10.12 -26.13 8.04
N THR A 421 -10.76 -25.13 8.66
CA THR A 421 -11.87 -25.35 9.60
C THR A 421 -13.04 -26.16 8.99
N PRO A 422 -13.55 -25.88 7.79
CA PRO A 422 -14.64 -26.66 7.19
C PRO A 422 -14.25 -28.10 6.86
N LYS A 423 -12.98 -28.34 6.48
CA LYS A 423 -12.48 -29.69 6.20
C LYS A 423 -12.40 -30.52 7.47
N ALA A 424 -11.89 -29.93 8.56
CA ALA A 424 -11.87 -30.56 9.87
C ALA A 424 -13.28 -30.84 10.39
N GLN A 425 -14.20 -29.87 10.26
CA GLN A 425 -15.61 -30.03 10.65
C GLN A 425 -16.33 -31.13 9.85
N ARG A 426 -16.10 -31.22 8.53
CA ARG A 426 -16.65 -32.31 7.72
C ARG A 426 -16.10 -33.67 8.14
N SER A 427 -14.79 -33.79 8.35
CA SER A 427 -14.17 -35.03 8.81
C SER A 427 -14.73 -35.48 10.16
N LEU A 428 -14.89 -34.55 11.10
CA LEU A 428 -15.46 -34.82 12.41
C LEU A 428 -16.95 -35.23 12.31
N GLY A 429 -17.71 -34.58 11.43
CA GLY A 429 -19.10 -34.96 11.14
C GLY A 429 -19.23 -36.40 10.63
N VAL A 430 -18.37 -36.80 9.70
CA VAL A 430 -18.32 -38.18 9.19
C VAL A 430 -17.99 -39.17 10.31
N THR A 431 -17.04 -38.85 11.19
CA THR A 431 -16.73 -39.75 12.33
C THR A 431 -17.90 -39.88 13.31
N HIS A 432 -18.62 -38.79 13.59
CA HIS A 432 -19.82 -38.85 14.43
C HIS A 432 -20.94 -39.69 13.79
N GLU A 433 -21.11 -39.59 12.47
CA GLU A 433 -22.09 -40.40 11.74
C GLU A 433 -21.75 -41.90 11.80
N ILE A 434 -20.47 -42.27 11.64
CA ILE A 434 -20.01 -43.66 11.73
C ILE A 434 -20.24 -44.22 13.13
N VAL A 435 -19.85 -43.47 14.18
CA VAL A 435 -20.07 -43.87 15.57
C VAL A 435 -21.56 -44.00 15.88
N GLY A 436 -22.39 -43.07 15.38
CA GLY A 436 -23.85 -43.15 15.53
C GLY A 436 -24.44 -44.40 14.89
N LYS A 437 -24.00 -44.77 13.67
CA LYS A 437 -24.42 -46.00 13.00
C LYS A 437 -24.02 -47.26 13.78
N LEU A 438 -22.79 -47.29 14.31
CA LEU A 438 -22.31 -48.39 15.15
C LEU A 438 -23.13 -48.56 16.43
N LEU A 439 -23.42 -47.47 17.14
CA LEU A 439 -24.23 -47.52 18.36
C LEU A 439 -25.67 -47.95 18.09
N THR A 440 -26.24 -47.51 16.98
CA THR A 440 -27.60 -47.91 16.56
C THR A 440 -27.64 -49.42 16.23
N ALA A 441 -26.64 -49.93 15.51
CA ALA A 441 -26.54 -51.35 15.20
C ALA A 441 -26.36 -52.23 16.45
N ALA A 442 -25.57 -51.77 17.43
CA ALA A 442 -25.41 -52.46 18.71
C ALA A 442 -26.71 -52.49 19.53
N GLY A 443 -27.50 -51.40 19.52
CA GLY A 443 -28.80 -51.35 20.19
C GLY A 443 -29.84 -52.31 19.61
N HIS A 444 -29.82 -52.55 18.30
CA HIS A 444 -30.69 -53.55 17.66
C HIS A 444 -30.25 -55.00 17.92
N LEU A 445 -29.03 -55.22 18.40
CA LEU A 445 -28.49 -56.54 18.75
C LEU A 445 -28.83 -56.96 20.20
N HIS A 446 -29.52 -56.11 20.95
CA HIS A 446 -29.93 -56.35 22.35
C HIS A 446 -31.46 -56.33 22.53
N GLN A 447 -32.22 -56.26 21.43
CA GLN A 447 -33.65 -56.59 21.38
C GLN A 447 -33.81 -57.96 20.75
#